data_AF-A0AAU9WTF6-F1
#
_entry.id   AF-A0AAU9WTF6-F1
#
_cell.length_a   1.000
_cell.length_b   1.000
_cell.length_c   1.000
_cell.angle_alpha   90.00
_cell.angle_beta   90.00
_cell.angle_gamma   90.00
#
_symmetry.space_group_name_H-M   'P 1'
#
loop_
_entity.id
_entity.type
_entity.pdbx_description
1 polymer ?
#
loop_
_entity_poly.entity_id
_entity_poly.type
_entity_poly.pdbx_seq_one_letter_code
_entity_poly.pdbx_strand_id
1 'polypeptide(L)'
;MKIALILISAAWMVCATVEAGDNGGTHKLPCTAEEDQEMECRNGGTCFALETDQGRVRACHCTSEFEGVRCEYQKIDPDLQHPKSGD
;
A
#
# COMPACT_ATOMS: atom_id res chain seq x y z
N MET A 1 -8.41 27.12 -39.81
CA MET A 1 -9.69 27.35 -39.12
C MET A 1 -10.02 26.09 -38.32
N LYS A 2 -9.70 26.06 -37.02
CA LYS A 2 -10.03 24.94 -36.11
C LYS A 2 -11.07 25.48 -35.13
N ILE A 3 -12.28 24.92 -35.18
CA ILE A 3 -13.37 25.29 -34.27
C ILE A 3 -13.20 24.44 -33.01
N ALA A 4 -12.85 25.09 -31.90
CA ALA A 4 -12.77 24.48 -30.58
C ALA A 4 -14.17 24.49 -29.95
N LEU A 5 -14.76 23.31 -29.74
CA LEU A 5 -15.94 23.16 -28.90
C LEU A 5 -15.47 22.83 -27.48
N ILE A 6 -15.44 23.86 -26.64
CA ILE A 6 -15.20 23.75 -25.20
C ILE A 6 -16.54 23.40 -24.55
N LEU A 7 -16.73 22.13 -24.17
CA LEU A 7 -17.85 21.72 -23.33
C LEU A 7 -17.49 21.94 -21.86
N ILE A 8 -18.32 22.75 -21.22
CA ILE A 8 -18.21 23.22 -19.85
C ILE A 8 -18.95 22.21 -18.95
N SER A 9 -18.25 21.43 -18.13
CA SER A 9 -18.85 20.91 -16.90
C SER A 9 -17.79 20.45 -15.90
N ALA A 10 -17.85 21.08 -14.73
CA ALA A 10 -17.32 20.69 -13.42
C ALA A 10 -15.86 20.20 -13.35
N ALA A 11 -15.07 21.00 -12.65
CA ALA A 11 -13.78 20.60 -12.13
C ALA A 11 -13.84 19.26 -11.36
N TRP A 12 -12.69 18.57 -11.34
CA TRP A 12 -12.30 17.49 -10.42
C TRP A 12 -12.41 16.05 -10.93
N MET A 13 -11.85 15.76 -12.10
CA MET A 13 -11.16 14.47 -12.25
C MET A 13 -9.84 14.69 -12.96
N VAL A 14 -8.95 15.44 -12.30
CA VAL A 14 -7.52 15.34 -12.60
C VAL A 14 -7.14 13.93 -12.20
N CYS A 15 -6.84 13.08 -13.19
CA CYS A 15 -6.20 11.80 -12.98
C CYS A 15 -4.95 12.06 -12.12
N ALA A 16 -4.94 11.55 -10.88
CA ALA A 16 -3.74 11.54 -10.07
C ALA A 16 -2.79 10.51 -10.69
N THR A 17 -1.95 10.94 -11.62
CA THR A 17 -0.76 10.19 -12.00
C THR A 17 0.21 10.28 -10.82
N VAL A 18 0.18 9.26 -9.96
CA VAL A 18 1.20 9.11 -8.91
C VAL A 18 2.52 8.78 -9.59
N GLU A 19 3.36 9.80 -9.80
CA GLU A 19 4.76 9.63 -10.16
C GLU A 19 5.53 9.26 -8.90
N ALA A 20 5.60 7.96 -8.60
CA ALA A 20 6.54 7.45 -7.62
C ALA A 20 7.92 7.29 -8.28
N GLY A 21 8.58 8.43 -8.50
CA GLY A 21 10.00 8.46 -8.87
C GLY A 21 10.86 8.44 -7.60
N ASP A 22 11.38 7.27 -7.22
CA ASP A 22 12.45 7.18 -6.22
C ASP A 22 13.76 6.79 -6.90
N ASN A 23 14.63 7.79 -7.11
CA ASN A 23 16.05 7.59 -7.42
C ASN A 23 16.80 7.36 -6.09
N GLY A 24 16.55 6.22 -5.45
CA GLY A 24 16.95 6.00 -4.07
C GLY A 24 17.15 4.55 -3.66
N GLY A 25 17.60 3.66 -4.55
CA GLY A 25 18.33 2.44 -4.19
C GLY A 25 17.73 1.56 -3.09
N THR A 26 16.40 1.45 -3.01
CA THR A 26 15.75 0.42 -2.21
C THR A 26 15.01 -0.51 -3.15
N HIS A 27 15.12 -1.83 -2.95
CA HIS A 27 14.38 -2.82 -3.74
C HIS A 27 12.85 -2.69 -3.56
N LYS A 28 12.35 -1.64 -2.91
CA LYS A 28 10.95 -1.42 -2.54
C LYS A 28 10.30 -0.43 -3.51
N LEU A 29 9.48 -0.96 -4.38
CA LEU A 29 8.69 -0.24 -5.36
C LEU A 29 7.25 -0.05 -4.85
N PRO A 30 6.56 1.00 -5.33
CA PRO A 30 5.11 1.11 -5.16
C PRO A 30 4.38 -0.03 -5.89
N CYS A 31 3.27 -0.49 -5.31
CA CYS A 31 2.31 -1.34 -6.02
C CYS A 31 1.59 -0.57 -7.12
N THR A 32 1.18 -1.26 -8.19
CA THR A 32 0.20 -0.71 -9.15
C THR A 32 -1.19 -0.69 -8.53
N ALA A 33 -2.14 0.03 -9.16
CA ALA A 33 -3.52 0.07 -8.69
C ALA A 33 -4.18 -1.32 -8.68
N GLU A 34 -3.85 -2.18 -9.66
CA GLU A 34 -4.37 -3.54 -9.70
C GLU A 34 -3.77 -4.40 -8.58
N GLU A 35 -2.46 -4.26 -8.33
CA GLU A 35 -1.76 -4.97 -7.25
C GLU A 35 -2.29 -4.56 -5.88
N ASP A 36 -2.56 -3.27 -5.68
CA ASP A 36 -3.11 -2.75 -4.42
C ASP A 36 -4.52 -3.30 -4.16
N GLN A 37 -5.35 -3.39 -5.21
CA GLN A 37 -6.68 -3.97 -5.13
C GLN A 37 -6.66 -5.49 -4.91
N GLU A 38 -5.73 -6.22 -5.54
CA GLU A 38 -5.55 -7.67 -5.36
C GLU A 38 -5.09 -8.00 -3.93
N MET A 39 -4.10 -7.27 -3.43
CA MET A 39 -3.54 -7.47 -2.09
C MET A 39 -4.52 -7.04 -1.00
N GLU A 40 -5.28 -5.95 -1.22
CA GLU A 40 -6.30 -5.41 -0.31
C GLU A 40 -5.77 -5.40 1.14
N CYS A 41 -4.66 -4.69 1.37
CA CYS A 41 -4.04 -4.54 2.69
C CYS A 41 -5.03 -3.86 3.64
N ARG A 42 -5.31 -4.49 4.79
CA ARG A 42 -6.31 -4.03 5.76
C ARG A 42 -5.67 -3.19 6.87
N ASN A 43 -6.54 -2.58 7.70
CA ASN A 43 -6.15 -1.91 8.95
C ASN A 43 -5.05 -0.84 8.79
N GLY A 44 -5.10 -0.10 7.67
CA GLY A 44 -4.12 0.96 7.38
C GLY A 44 -2.77 0.43 6.87
N GLY A 45 -2.68 -0.84 6.49
CA GLY A 45 -1.52 -1.38 5.80
C GLY A 45 -1.30 -0.76 4.42
N THR A 46 -0.06 -0.73 3.96
CA THR A 46 0.32 -0.19 2.65
C THR A 46 0.96 -1.25 1.76
N CYS A 47 0.51 -1.37 0.51
CA CYS A 47 1.09 -2.31 -0.44
C CYS A 47 2.48 -1.83 -0.91
N PHE A 48 3.42 -2.77 -1.01
CA PHE A 48 4.68 -2.54 -1.69
C PHE A 48 5.08 -3.75 -2.55
N ALA A 49 5.82 -3.47 -3.62
CA ALA A 49 6.40 -4.47 -4.49
C ALA A 49 7.92 -4.52 -4.29
N LEU A 50 8.50 -5.70 -4.48
CA LEU A 50 9.93 -5.94 -4.53
C LEU A 50 10.29 -6.53 -5.89
N GLU A 51 11.26 -5.94 -6.58
CA GLU A 51 11.87 -6.57 -7.75
C GLU A 51 13.04 -7.44 -7.31
N THR A 52 12.93 -8.74 -7.59
CA THR A 52 13.93 -9.77 -7.28
C THR A 52 14.39 -10.44 -8.58
N ASP A 53 15.49 -11.20 -8.54
CA ASP A 53 15.94 -11.99 -9.71
C ASP A 53 14.91 -13.03 -10.18
N GLN A 54 13.96 -13.41 -9.31
CA GLN A 54 12.89 -14.37 -9.59
C GLN A 54 11.60 -13.70 -10.07
N GLY A 55 11.57 -12.36 -10.15
CA GLY A 55 10.42 -11.57 -10.56
C GLY A 55 9.94 -10.59 -9.50
N ARG A 56 8.75 -10.06 -9.71
CA ARG A 56 8.11 -9.03 -8.87
C ARG A 56 7.26 -9.68 -7.79
N VAL A 57 7.59 -9.43 -6.52
CA VAL A 57 6.88 -9.94 -5.34
C VAL A 57 6.13 -8.79 -4.68
N ARG A 58 4.90 -9.02 -4.20
CA ARG A 58 4.06 -8.00 -3.54
C ARG A 58 3.80 -8.40 -2.09
N ALA A 59 3.76 -7.41 -1.20
CA ALA A 59 3.48 -7.63 0.20
C ALA A 59 2.81 -6.40 0.84
N CYS A 60 2.15 -6.61 1.97
CA CYS A 60 1.59 -5.55 2.79
C CYS A 60 2.57 -5.16 3.90
N HIS A 61 2.80 -3.86 4.05
CA HIS A 61 3.47 -3.29 5.21
C HIS A 61 2.41 -2.95 6.26
N CYS A 62 2.37 -3.72 7.34
CA CYS A 62 1.39 -3.55 8.41
C CYS A 62 1.81 -2.48 9.41
N THR A 63 0.81 -1.83 10.01
CA THR A 63 1.00 -0.95 11.17
C THR A 63 1.41 -1.77 12.41
N SER A 64 1.90 -1.10 13.46
CA SER A 64 2.49 -1.78 14.63
C SER A 64 1.52 -2.78 15.28
N GLU A 65 0.23 -2.47 15.27
CA GLU A 65 -0.81 -3.24 15.96
C GLU A 65 -1.39 -4.40 15.12
N PHE A 66 -0.96 -4.58 13.87
CA PHE A 66 -1.56 -5.57 12.98
C PHE A 66 -0.52 -6.47 12.32
N GLU A 67 -0.95 -7.69 12.00
CA GLU A 67 -0.16 -8.74 11.36
C GLU A 67 -1.02 -9.60 10.42
N GLY A 68 -0.38 -10.57 9.75
CA GLY A 68 -0.98 -11.37 8.69
C GLY A 68 -0.53 -10.93 7.30
N VAL A 69 -0.86 -11.72 6.28
CA VAL A 69 -0.45 -11.46 4.89
C VAL A 69 -1.03 -10.15 4.38
N ARG A 70 -2.21 -9.80 4.88
CA ARG A 70 -2.98 -8.62 4.51
C ARG A 70 -3.23 -7.71 5.70
N CYS A 71 -2.45 -7.84 6.77
CA CYS A 71 -2.64 -7.10 8.02
C CYS A 71 -4.04 -7.30 8.63
N GLU A 72 -4.61 -8.48 8.44
CA GLU A 72 -5.99 -8.80 8.82
C GLU A 72 -6.16 -9.10 10.31
N TYR A 73 -5.08 -9.43 11.02
CA TYR A 73 -5.12 -9.79 12.43
C TYR A 73 -4.56 -8.66 13.28
N GLN A 74 -5.23 -8.36 14.40
CA GLN A 74 -4.66 -7.49 15.42
C GLN A 74 -3.65 -8.30 16.24
N LYS A 75 -2.46 -7.75 16.45
CA LYS A 75 -1.46 -8.35 17.33
C LYS A 75 -2.02 -8.38 18.74
N ILE A 76 -1.89 -9.54 19.39
CA ILE A 76 -2.18 -9.64 20.81
C ILE A 76 -1.01 -9.02 21.56
N ASP A 77 -1.32 -8.12 22.49
CA ASP A 77 -0.30 -7.52 23.34
C ASP A 77 0.60 -8.62 23.95
N PRO A 78 1.93 -8.53 23.81
CA PRO A 78 2.83 -9.58 24.24
C PRO A 78 2.79 -9.84 25.76
N ASP A 79 2.33 -8.88 26.57
CA ASP A 79 2.12 -9.03 28.02
C ASP A 79 0.89 -9.91 28.33
N LEU A 80 -0.12 -9.94 27.45
CA LEU A 80 -1.22 -10.89 27.54
C LEU A 80 -0.81 -12.31 27.12
N GLN A 81 0.18 -12.44 26.22
CA GLN A 81 0.71 -13.73 25.79
C GLN A 81 1.73 -14.30 26.78
N HIS A 82 2.45 -13.44 27.49
CA HIS A 82 3.35 -13.80 28.57
C HIS A 82 2.91 -13.06 29.84
N PRO A 83 1.85 -13.54 30.52
CA PRO A 83 1.43 -12.93 31.78
C PRO A 83 2.65 -12.90 32.69
N LYS A 84 3.14 -11.70 32.98
CA LYS A 84 4.15 -11.50 34.01
C LYS A 84 3.52 -12.04 35.29
N SER A 85 3.94 -13.22 35.73
CA SER A 85 3.63 -13.71 37.07
C SER A 85 4.21 -12.68 38.02
N GLY A 86 3.33 -11.84 38.59
CA GLY A 86 3.73 -10.69 39.40
C GLY A 86 4.69 -11.06 40.52
N ASP A 87 5.68 -10.20 40.73
CA ASP A 87 6.57 -10.18 41.90
C ASP A 87 5.81 -9.81 43.19
#